data_AF-A0A924SGJ6-F1
#
_entry.id   AF-A0A924SGJ6-F1
#
_cell.length_a   1.000
_cell.length_b   1.000
_cell.length_c   1.000
_cell.angle_alpha   90.00
_cell.angle_beta   90.00
_cell.angle_gamma   90.00
#
_symmetry.space_group_name_H-M   'P 1'
#
loop_
_entity.id
_entity.type
_entity.pdbx_description
1 polymer ?
#
loop_
_entity_poly.entity_id
_entity_poly.type
_entity_poly.pdbx_seq_one_letter_code
_entity_poly.pdbx_strand_id
1 'polypeptide(L)' 'MMNTILPLKARAAGLRYDTAAGKSMARARLNLVQAPTLIISARDDRYGTYASAEHMAARIAGARFLGFETGGGAHVDRAQ' A
#
# COMPACT_ATOMS: atom_id res chain seq x y z
N MET A 1 5.82 -4.55 -15.11
CA MET A 1 6.06 -4.50 -13.65
C MET A 1 7.33 -5.25 -13.25
N MET A 2 7.58 -6.50 -13.69
CA MET A 2 8.86 -7.18 -13.40
C MET A 2 10.10 -6.38 -13.83
N ASN A 3 10.07 -5.69 -14.97
CA ASN A 3 11.19 -4.83 -15.41
C ASN A 3 11.52 -3.68 -14.45
N THR A 4 10.56 -3.16 -13.66
CA THR A 4 10.83 -2.08 -12.69
C THR A 4 11.35 -2.61 -11.35
N ILE A 5 11.17 -3.91 -11.09
CA ILE A 5 11.54 -4.57 -9.82
C ILE A 5 12.91 -5.26 -9.92
N LEU A 6 13.43 -5.46 -11.13
CA LEU A 6 14.74 -6.03 -11.38
C LEU A 6 15.88 -4.99 -11.17
N PRO A 7 17.12 -5.46 -10.86
CA PRO A 7 17.52 -6.84 -10.66
C PRO A 7 17.21 -7.33 -9.22
N LEU A 8 16.40 -8.39 -9.10
CA LEU A 8 16.00 -8.97 -7.82
C LEU A 8 17.16 -9.61 -7.04
N LYS A 9 18.14 -10.17 -7.74
CA LYS A 9 19.32 -10.81 -7.11
C LYS A 9 20.08 -9.84 -6.20
N ALA A 10 20.26 -8.59 -6.63
CA ALA A 10 20.94 -7.56 -5.84
C ALA A 10 20.16 -7.15 -4.58
N ARG A 11 18.84 -7.38 -4.55
CA ARG A 11 17.94 -7.01 -3.44
C ARG A 11 17.55 -8.20 -2.56
N ALA A 12 18.15 -9.37 -2.77
CA ALA A 12 17.72 -10.61 -2.13
C ALA A 12 17.84 -10.60 -0.60
N ALA A 13 18.80 -9.86 -0.03
CA ALA A 13 18.91 -9.71 1.42
C ALA A 13 17.75 -8.86 1.98
N GLY A 14 17.48 -7.70 1.36
CA GLY A 14 16.37 -6.83 1.74
C GLY A 14 15.02 -7.52 1.62
N LEU A 15 14.75 -8.22 0.51
CA LEU A 15 13.51 -8.97 0.32
C LEU A 15 13.28 -10.06 1.38
N ARG A 16 14.34 -10.74 1.82
CA ARG A 16 14.25 -11.72 2.90
C ARG A 16 13.93 -11.06 4.24
N TYR A 17 14.56 -9.92 4.51
CA TYR A 17 14.29 -9.14 5.71
C TYR A 17 12.86 -8.63 5.73
N ASP A 18 12.38 -8.01 4.64
CA ASP A 18 11.01 -7.50 4.51
C ASP A 18 9.98 -8.62 4.72
N THR A 19 10.24 -9.80 4.14
CA THR A 19 9.39 -10.98 4.32
C THR A 19 9.37 -11.47 5.77
N ALA A 20 10.53 -11.51 6.43
CA ALA A 20 10.64 -11.95 7.82
C ALA A 20 9.96 -10.96 8.77
N ALA A 21 10.22 -9.65 8.59
CA ALA A 21 9.61 -8.58 9.35
C ALA A 21 8.09 -8.61 9.23
N GLY A 22 7.56 -8.72 8.00
CA GLY A 22 6.12 -8.78 7.73
C GLY A 22 5.41 -9.94 8.44
N LYS A 23 6.06 -11.11 8.57
CA LYS A 23 5.49 -12.27 9.30
C LYS A 23 5.36 -12.04 10.81
N SER A 24 6.25 -11.25 11.39
CA SER A 24 6.26 -10.94 12.82
C SER A 24 5.47 -9.69 13.21
N MET A 25 4.94 -8.93 12.23
CA MET A 25 4.21 -7.71 12.53
C MET A 25 2.89 -8.01 13.24
N ALA A 26 2.75 -7.47 14.46
CA ALA A 26 1.47 -7.44 15.13
C ALA A 26 0.45 -6.64 14.31
N ARG A 27 -0.83 -7.00 14.44
CA ARG A 27 -1.92 -6.29 13.76
C ARG A 27 -1.91 -4.81 14.14
N ALA A 28 -1.88 -3.92 13.15
CA ALA A 28 -1.93 -2.49 13.35
C ALA A 28 -3.22 -2.06 14.08
N ARG A 29 -3.09 -1.21 15.09
CA ARG A 29 -4.20 -0.64 15.87
C ARG A 29 -4.77 0.59 15.17
N LEU A 30 -5.43 0.35 14.03
CA LEU A 30 -5.96 1.41 13.15
C LEU A 30 -6.96 2.35 13.84
N ASN A 31 -7.67 1.86 14.85
CA ASN A 31 -8.60 2.63 15.66
C ASN A 31 -7.94 3.72 16.54
N LEU A 32 -6.61 3.69 16.70
CA LEU A 32 -5.87 4.72 17.45
C LEU A 32 -5.48 5.92 16.57
N VAL A 33 -5.69 5.85 15.25
CA VAL A 33 -5.40 6.97 14.35
C VAL A 33 -6.47 8.04 14.55
N GLN A 34 -6.08 9.19 15.10
CA GLN A 34 -6.97 10.33 15.34
C GLN A 34 -6.82 11.46 14.31
N ALA A 35 -5.77 11.43 13.49
CA ALA A 35 -5.55 12.44 12.47
C ALA A 35 -6.57 12.28 11.33
N PRO A 36 -7.07 13.39 10.74
CA PRO A 36 -7.86 13.33 9.52
C PRO A 36 -7.14 12.51 8.45
N THR A 37 -7.80 11.47 7.95
CA THR A 37 -7.16 10.47 7.10
C THR A 37 -7.90 10.37 5.76
N LEU A 38 -7.15 10.53 4.66
CA LEU A 38 -7.61 10.24 3.30
C LEU A 38 -6.85 9.02 2.79
N ILE A 39 -7.58 8.01 2.33
CA ILE A 39 -7.04 6.79 1.74
C ILE A 39 -7.41 6.75 0.28
N ILE A 40 -6.41 6.59 -0.59
CA ILE A 40 -6.57 6.54 -2.04
C ILE A 40 -5.95 5.24 -2.54
N SER A 41 -6.68 4.50 -3.37
CA SER A 41 -6.14 3.30 -4.02
C SER A 41 -6.82 3.07 -5.36
N ALA A 42 -6.12 2.39 -6.28
CA ALA A 42 -6.64 1.99 -7.57
C ALA A 42 -6.67 0.47 -7.68
N ARG A 43 -7.75 -0.08 -8.27
CA ARG A 43 -7.96 -1.52 -8.37
C ARG A 43 -6.89 -2.22 -9.21
N ASP A 44 -6.31 -1.51 -10.17
CA ASP A 44 -5.27 -1.99 -11.08
C ASP A 44 -3.83 -1.68 -10.62
N ASP A 45 -3.59 -1.40 -9.33
CA ASP A 45 -2.27 -1.04 -8.78
C ASP A 45 -1.18 -2.10 -8.90
N ARG A 46 -1.54 -3.34 -9.25
CA ARG A 46 -0.64 -4.50 -9.37
C ARG A 46 0.07 -4.88 -8.06
N TYR A 47 -0.20 -4.18 -6.96
CA TYR A 47 0.31 -4.46 -5.62
C TYR A 47 -0.78 -5.06 -4.70
N GLY A 48 -2.04 -5.04 -5.14
CA GLY A 48 -3.17 -5.60 -4.41
C GLY A 48 -3.57 -4.78 -3.19
N THR A 49 -3.29 -3.47 -3.16
CA THR A 49 -3.52 -2.66 -1.97
C THR A 49 -4.97 -2.21 -1.79
N TYR A 50 -5.78 -2.28 -2.84
CA TYR A 50 -7.16 -1.80 -2.85
C TYR A 50 -8.01 -2.38 -1.71
N ALA A 51 -7.98 -3.71 -1.52
CA ALA A 51 -8.73 -4.35 -0.43
C ALA A 51 -8.22 -3.93 0.97
N SER A 52 -6.91 -3.73 1.11
CA SER A 52 -6.32 -3.22 2.36
C SER A 52 -6.72 -1.76 2.61
N ALA A 53 -6.78 -0.94 1.57
CA ALA A 53 -7.23 0.45 1.64
C ALA A 53 -8.69 0.55 2.09
N GLU A 54 -9.58 -0.26 1.51
CA GLU A 54 -10.99 -0.39 1.97
C GLU A 54 -11.06 -0.86 3.43
N HIS A 55 -10.26 -1.88 3.81
CA HIS A 55 -10.21 -2.40 5.17
C HIS A 55 -9.79 -1.33 6.19
N MET A 56 -8.83 -0.47 5.82
CA MET A 56 -8.33 0.61 6.67
C MET A 56 -9.36 1.73 6.83
N ALA A 57 -9.98 2.15 5.73
CA ALA A 57 -11.01 3.20 5.76
C ALA A 57 -12.19 2.84 6.66
N ALA A 58 -12.57 1.56 6.70
CA ALA A 58 -13.63 1.07 7.58
C ALA A 58 -13.25 1.06 9.08
N ARG A 59 -11.97 1.26 9.44
CA ARG A 59 -11.46 1.10 10.82
C ARG A 59 -10.81 2.34 11.41
N ILE A 60 -10.42 3.30 10.58
CA ILE A 60 -9.93 4.60 11.03
C ILE A 60 -11.12 5.54 11.15
N ALA A 61 -11.33 6.09 12.35
CA ALA A 61 -12.46 6.97 12.62
C ALA A 61 -12.37 8.23 11.73
N GLY A 62 -13.46 8.54 11.02
CA GLY A 62 -13.53 9.71 10.13
C GLY A 62 -12.69 9.61 8.86
N ALA A 63 -12.13 8.45 8.53
CA ALA A 63 -11.39 8.28 7.28
C ALA A 63 -12.30 8.40 6.06
N ARG A 64 -11.75 8.99 5.00
CA ARG A 64 -12.38 9.04 3.67
C ARG A 64 -11.65 8.10 2.73
N PHE A 65 -12.40 7.31 1.98
CA PHE A 65 -11.85 6.44 0.95
C PHE A 65 -12.17 6.97 -0.45
N LEU A 66 -11.17 6.99 -1.32
CA LEU A 66 -11.30 7.28 -2.73
C LEU A 66 -10.70 6.12 -3.54
N GLY A 67 -11.59 5.26 -4.05
CA GLY A 67 -11.24 4.14 -4.91
C GLY A 67 -11.32 4.53 -6.39
N PHE A 68 -10.32 4.14 -7.17
CA PHE A 68 -10.33 4.25 -8.63
C PHE A 68 -10.33 2.87 -9.28
N GLU A 69 -11.01 2.72 -10.41
CA GLU A 69 -10.95 1.48 -11.19
C GLU A 69 -9.61 1.32 -11.90
N THR A 70 -8.97 2.43 -12.30
CA THR A 70 -7.67 2.46 -12.97
C THR A 70 -6.77 3.58 -12.45
N GLY A 71 -5.45 3.44 -12.60
CA GLY A 71 -4.46 4.48 -12.23
C GLY A 71 -3.41 4.03 -11.21
N GLY A 72 -3.36 2.73 -10.88
CA GLY A 72 -2.49 2.21 -9.83
C GLY A 72 -1.03 1.98 -10.25
N GLY A 73 -0.68 2.31 -11.49
CA GLY A 73 0.71 2.49 -11.89
C GLY A 73 1.22 3.83 -11.40
N ALA A 74 1.72 3.89 -10.16
CA ALA A 74 2.51 4.98 -9.59
C ALA A 74 2.42 6.31 -10.35
N HIS A 75 1.37 7.10 -10.12
CA HIS A 75 1.30 8.51 -10.54
C HIS A 75 2.31 9.42 -9.77
N VAL A 76 3.44 8.88 -9.33
CA VAL A 76 4.64 9.63 -8.93
C VAL A 76 5.56 9.81 -10.14
N ASP A 77 5.00 10.28 -11.25
CA ASP A 77 5.74 11.07 -12.23
C ASP A 77 4.75 11.83 -13.13
N ARG A 78 4.46 13.07 -12.71
CA ARG A 78 4.22 14.25 -13.55
C ARG A 78 3.88 15.44 -12.65
N ALA A 79 4.92 15.98 -12.03
CA ALA A 79 5.04 17.43 -12.03
C ALA A 79 5.34 17.84 -13.47
N GLN A 80 4.59 18.84 -13.93
CA GLN A 80 4.65 19.55 -15.22
C GLN A 80 5.83 19.29 -16.15
#